data_AF-A0A7E6ELP4-F1
#
_entry.id   AF-A0A7E6ELP4-F1
#
_cell.length_a   1.000
_cell.length_b   1.000
_cell.length_c   1.000
_cell.angle_alpha   90.00
_cell.angle_beta   90.00
_cell.angle_gamma   90.00
#
_symmetry.space_group_name_H-M   'P 1'
#
loop_
_entity.id
_entity.type
_entity.pdbx_description
1 polymer ?
#
loop_
_entity_poly.entity_id
_entity_poly.type
_entity_poly.pdbx_seq_one_letter_code
_entity_poly.pdbx_strand_id
1 'polypeptide(L)'
;MWWLDSFAFGCLRNHLHAVEILLSRGSEVNPRDEDGRTPLHVACDRGHLHTVDLLLGHNGIDANVVADNGDTPLHVAVRGRDYKLVSLLLSKDSVNLEIVNKEYRTPLLEAVSDGHLGIMQRLIARGTNVNVVEHGGNNCLHLALETENNFHSEVEHMTMLDQFCVELKLGNEERCSGVVVASYLAHHGANFYCKNKIGRTPLDLIEKENLKKTLNMLFPPQCMFCEDEVATETFFPCKHLSLCKKCCPQKIPKRCHMCGQNITSKNNLVGPNSSKMEVQMVAGPVVSPKFEDKGVQSDAQLLGATSKQGGSPELKEKDLLRVAKRLGRDWWQVAIVLGVDTTKLKIDDESIDAVKQGYLMLYEWFKTCDPETRTHATLRAALEEAECDAAMECLSLDAK
;
A
#
# COMPACT_ATOMS: atom_id res chain seq x y z
N MET A 1 5.66 -34.56 -7.58
CA MET A 1 4.67 -35.18 -8.49
C MET A 1 3.30 -35.21 -7.79
N TRP A 2 2.35 -34.37 -8.22
CA TRP A 2 0.99 -34.19 -7.63
C TRP A 2 0.02 -35.37 -7.73
N TRP A 3 0.49 -36.54 -8.13
CA TRP A 3 -0.41 -37.61 -8.55
C TRP A 3 -0.97 -38.44 -7.39
N LEU A 4 -0.74 -38.05 -6.13
CA LEU A 4 -1.15 -38.87 -4.98
C LEU A 4 -2.12 -38.21 -3.99
N ASP A 5 -2.38 -36.90 -4.06
CA ASP A 5 -3.45 -36.34 -3.23
C ASP A 5 -4.77 -36.27 -3.99
N SER A 6 -5.70 -37.12 -3.59
CA SER A 6 -7.00 -37.30 -4.25
C SER A 6 -7.81 -36.00 -4.29
N PHE A 7 -7.57 -35.10 -3.33
CA PHE A 7 -8.29 -33.84 -3.19
C PHE A 7 -7.95 -32.85 -4.30
N ALA A 8 -6.66 -32.57 -4.45
CA ALA A 8 -6.14 -31.72 -5.52
C ALA A 8 -6.52 -32.22 -6.92
N PHE A 9 -6.44 -33.54 -7.15
CA PHE A 9 -6.83 -34.14 -8.41
C PHE A 9 -8.33 -33.98 -8.69
N GLY A 10 -9.17 -34.06 -7.65
CA GLY A 10 -10.60 -33.76 -7.72
C GLY A 10 -10.87 -32.33 -8.20
N CYS A 11 -10.19 -31.35 -7.63
CA CYS A 11 -10.30 -29.94 -8.03
C CYS A 11 -9.83 -29.72 -9.48
N LEU A 12 -8.67 -30.30 -9.85
CA LEU A 12 -8.11 -30.23 -11.20
C LEU A 12 -9.09 -30.73 -12.27
N ARG A 13 -9.80 -31.83 -11.97
CA ARG A 13 -10.72 -32.49 -12.90
C ARG A 13 -12.17 -31.99 -12.78
N ASN A 14 -12.46 -31.05 -11.89
CA ASN A 14 -13.82 -30.59 -11.58
C ASN A 14 -14.75 -31.74 -11.11
N HIS A 15 -14.21 -32.72 -10.38
CA HIS A 15 -14.99 -33.83 -9.84
C HIS A 15 -15.66 -33.41 -8.52
N LEU A 16 -16.66 -32.54 -8.61
CA LEU A 16 -17.31 -31.88 -7.46
C LEU A 16 -17.64 -32.85 -6.32
N HIS A 17 -18.30 -33.97 -6.62
CA HIS A 17 -18.68 -34.95 -5.60
C HIS A 17 -17.48 -35.58 -4.87
N ALA A 18 -16.35 -35.78 -5.57
CA ALA A 18 -15.13 -36.25 -4.94
C ALA A 18 -14.51 -35.17 -4.04
N VAL A 19 -14.54 -33.90 -4.47
CA VAL A 19 -14.07 -32.76 -3.68
C VAL A 19 -14.93 -32.62 -2.41
N GLU A 20 -16.26 -32.69 -2.51
CA GLU A 20 -17.19 -32.66 -1.35
C GLU A 20 -16.85 -33.75 -0.32
N ILE A 21 -16.71 -34.99 -0.79
CA ILE A 21 -16.41 -36.14 0.09
C ILE A 21 -15.07 -35.93 0.79
N LEU A 22 -14.04 -35.47 0.07
CA LEU A 22 -12.70 -35.28 0.64
C LEU A 22 -12.66 -34.13 1.65
N LEU A 23 -13.37 -33.03 1.39
CA LEU A 23 -13.56 -31.94 2.34
C LEU A 23 -14.27 -32.40 3.62
N SER A 24 -15.28 -33.27 3.50
CA SER A 24 -16.01 -33.81 4.66
C SER A 24 -15.18 -34.76 5.52
N ARG A 25 -14.09 -35.31 4.97
CA ARG A 25 -13.20 -36.28 5.64
C ARG A 25 -12.00 -35.62 6.32
N GLY A 26 -11.91 -34.29 6.32
CA GLY A 26 -10.85 -33.55 6.99
C GLY A 26 -9.49 -33.61 6.28
N SER A 27 -9.48 -33.77 4.95
CA SER A 27 -8.26 -33.62 4.15
C SER A 27 -7.58 -32.27 4.40
N GLU A 28 -6.27 -32.20 4.22
CA GLU A 28 -5.55 -30.92 4.14
C GLU A 28 -6.11 -30.11 2.97
N VAL A 29 -6.58 -28.89 3.23
CA VAL A 29 -7.36 -28.11 2.26
C VAL A 29 -6.52 -27.07 1.48
N ASN A 30 -5.33 -26.73 1.97
CA ASN A 30 -4.39 -25.81 1.30
C ASN A 30 -3.01 -26.43 0.98
N PRO A 31 -2.91 -27.70 0.53
CA PRO A 31 -1.61 -28.26 0.15
C PRO A 31 -1.01 -27.43 -1.00
N ARG A 32 0.32 -27.21 -0.98
CA ARG A 32 1.03 -26.41 -1.99
C ARG A 32 1.77 -27.28 -2.98
N ASP A 33 1.66 -26.96 -4.27
CA ASP A 33 2.31 -27.69 -5.35
C ASP A 33 3.79 -27.36 -5.53
N GLU A 34 4.45 -27.97 -6.52
CA GLU A 34 5.85 -27.67 -6.83
C GLU A 34 6.05 -26.21 -7.27
N ASP A 35 4.98 -25.55 -7.69
CA ASP A 35 4.92 -24.12 -8.01
C ASP A 35 4.27 -23.31 -6.86
N GLY A 36 4.14 -23.91 -5.68
CA GLY A 36 3.56 -23.28 -4.50
C GLY A 36 2.03 -23.07 -4.54
N ARG A 37 1.33 -23.60 -5.55
CA ARG A 37 -0.11 -23.37 -5.79
C ARG A 37 -0.98 -24.32 -4.97
N THR A 38 -2.13 -23.82 -4.55
CA THR A 38 -3.15 -24.60 -3.83
C THR A 38 -4.22 -25.17 -4.78
N PRO A 39 -5.06 -26.11 -4.33
CA PRO A 39 -6.21 -26.57 -5.12
C PRO A 39 -7.13 -25.43 -5.59
N LEU A 40 -7.23 -24.33 -4.83
CA LEU A 40 -7.98 -23.15 -5.21
C LEU A 40 -7.33 -22.40 -6.39
N HIS A 41 -5.99 -22.26 -6.42
CA HIS A 41 -5.29 -21.71 -7.59
C HIS A 41 -5.58 -22.56 -8.83
N VAL A 42 -5.49 -23.88 -8.71
CA VAL A 42 -5.75 -24.80 -9.83
C VAL A 42 -7.19 -24.70 -10.31
N ALA A 43 -8.17 -24.59 -9.40
CA ALA A 43 -9.56 -24.43 -9.77
C ALA A 43 -9.81 -23.08 -10.47
N CYS A 44 -9.14 -22.00 -10.01
CA CYS A 44 -9.19 -20.69 -10.66
C CYS A 44 -8.55 -20.70 -12.05
N ASP A 45 -7.35 -21.27 -12.19
CA ASP A 45 -6.62 -21.43 -13.47
C ASP A 45 -7.44 -22.16 -14.53
N ARG A 46 -8.26 -23.12 -14.07
CA ARG A 46 -9.13 -23.92 -14.94
C ARG A 46 -10.50 -23.31 -15.20
N GLY A 47 -10.86 -22.20 -14.54
CA GLY A 47 -12.20 -21.60 -14.63
C GLY A 47 -13.32 -22.46 -14.02
N HIS A 48 -13.00 -23.35 -13.07
CA HIS A 48 -13.97 -24.29 -12.49
C HIS A 48 -14.84 -23.62 -11.42
N LEU A 49 -15.75 -22.74 -11.86
CA LEU A 49 -16.57 -21.88 -11.00
C LEU A 49 -17.22 -22.60 -9.81
N HIS A 50 -17.85 -23.76 -10.04
CA HIS A 50 -18.53 -24.54 -8.99
C HIS A 50 -17.55 -25.13 -7.99
N THR A 51 -16.37 -25.58 -8.44
CA THR A 51 -15.32 -26.07 -7.53
C THR A 51 -14.81 -24.92 -6.67
N VAL A 52 -14.63 -23.73 -7.27
CA VAL A 52 -14.19 -22.54 -6.53
C VAL A 52 -15.22 -22.12 -5.48
N ASP A 53 -16.51 -22.09 -5.81
CA ASP A 53 -17.56 -21.72 -4.84
C ASP A 53 -17.59 -22.70 -3.66
N LEU A 54 -17.51 -23.99 -3.97
CA LEU A 54 -17.46 -25.06 -2.98
C LEU A 54 -16.23 -24.96 -2.07
N LEU A 55 -15.05 -24.67 -2.62
CA LEU A 55 -13.82 -24.47 -1.83
C LEU A 55 -13.95 -23.24 -0.95
N LEU A 56 -14.38 -22.09 -1.49
CA LEU A 56 -14.54 -20.86 -0.73
C LEU A 56 -15.63 -20.93 0.35
N GLY A 57 -16.55 -21.90 0.26
CA GLY A 57 -17.56 -22.19 1.28
C GLY A 57 -17.07 -23.09 2.41
N HIS A 58 -15.87 -23.68 2.31
CA HIS A 58 -15.35 -24.62 3.30
C HIS A 58 -14.42 -23.96 4.32
N ASN A 59 -14.59 -24.31 5.60
CA ASN A 59 -13.80 -23.75 6.68
C ASN A 59 -12.32 -24.18 6.59
N GLY A 60 -11.44 -23.19 6.61
CA GLY A 60 -9.98 -23.41 6.60
C GLY A 60 -9.36 -23.27 5.21
N ILE A 61 -10.14 -23.07 4.15
CA ILE A 61 -9.60 -22.64 2.85
C ILE A 61 -9.06 -21.22 2.97
N ASP A 62 -7.79 -21.05 2.61
CA ASP A 62 -7.14 -19.73 2.56
C ASP A 62 -7.12 -19.25 1.11
N ALA A 63 -7.93 -18.22 0.83
CA ALA A 63 -8.04 -17.63 -0.50
C ALA A 63 -6.88 -16.71 -0.87
N ASN A 64 -5.94 -16.47 0.05
CA ASN A 64 -4.85 -15.51 -0.09
C ASN A 64 -3.47 -16.17 -0.17
N VAL A 65 -3.41 -17.50 -0.25
CA VAL A 65 -2.13 -18.21 -0.40
C VAL A 65 -1.42 -17.70 -1.65
N VAL A 66 -0.11 -17.48 -1.52
CA VAL A 66 0.74 -16.99 -2.58
C VAL A 66 1.49 -18.16 -3.21
N ALA A 67 1.34 -18.34 -4.52
CA ALA A 67 2.12 -19.28 -5.32
C ALA A 67 3.57 -18.79 -5.45
N ASP A 68 4.47 -19.65 -5.93
CA ASP A 68 5.88 -19.34 -5.98
C ASP A 68 6.21 -18.21 -6.96
N ASN A 69 5.32 -17.86 -7.89
CA ASN A 69 5.42 -16.68 -8.74
C ASN A 69 4.84 -15.39 -8.11
N GLY A 70 4.37 -15.45 -6.87
CA GLY A 70 3.75 -14.33 -6.18
C GLY A 70 2.24 -14.20 -6.41
N ASP A 71 1.65 -14.98 -7.31
CA ASP A 71 0.21 -14.88 -7.59
C ASP A 71 -0.62 -15.47 -6.46
N THR A 72 -1.77 -14.85 -6.21
CA THR A 72 -2.88 -15.43 -5.43
C THR A 72 -3.88 -16.09 -6.38
N PRO A 73 -4.86 -16.87 -5.90
CA PRO A 73 -5.95 -17.36 -6.73
C PRO A 73 -6.71 -16.25 -7.47
N LEU A 74 -6.80 -15.05 -6.89
CA LEU A 74 -7.40 -13.88 -7.53
C LEU A 74 -6.55 -13.38 -8.71
N HIS A 75 -5.23 -13.32 -8.61
CA HIS A 75 -4.36 -12.98 -9.75
C HIS A 75 -4.55 -13.97 -10.90
N VAL A 76 -4.57 -15.26 -10.58
CA VAL A 76 -4.80 -16.33 -11.57
C VAL A 76 -6.15 -16.17 -12.25
N ALA A 77 -7.22 -15.90 -11.49
CA ALA A 77 -8.56 -15.68 -12.04
C ALA A 77 -8.64 -14.43 -12.95
N VAL A 78 -7.95 -13.34 -12.58
CA VAL A 78 -7.86 -12.12 -13.38
C VAL A 78 -7.18 -12.39 -14.72
N ARG A 79 -6.02 -13.06 -14.71
CA ARG A 79 -5.28 -13.44 -15.92
C ARG A 79 -6.06 -14.39 -16.82
N GLY A 80 -6.88 -15.25 -16.22
CA GLY A 80 -7.81 -16.14 -16.90
C GLY A 80 -8.98 -15.43 -17.60
N ARG A 81 -9.17 -14.12 -17.39
CA ARG A 81 -10.24 -13.28 -17.98
C ARG A 81 -11.66 -13.74 -17.61
N ASP A 82 -11.81 -14.52 -16.53
CA ASP A 82 -13.10 -15.07 -16.14
C ASP A 82 -13.82 -14.11 -15.18
N TYR A 83 -14.61 -13.21 -15.75
CA TYR A 83 -15.40 -12.23 -15.00
C TYR A 83 -16.30 -12.86 -13.92
N LYS A 84 -16.90 -14.03 -14.20
CA LYS A 84 -17.83 -14.69 -13.25
C LYS A 84 -17.05 -15.25 -12.07
N LEU A 85 -15.90 -15.88 -12.35
CA LEU A 85 -15.01 -16.40 -11.32
C LEU A 85 -14.42 -15.28 -10.46
N VAL A 86 -13.95 -14.20 -11.07
CA VAL A 86 -13.47 -13.03 -10.31
C VAL A 86 -14.60 -12.46 -9.46
N SER A 87 -15.81 -12.31 -9.99
CA SER A 87 -16.96 -11.83 -9.23
C SER A 87 -17.32 -12.73 -8.05
N LEU A 88 -17.15 -14.05 -8.19
CA LEU A 88 -17.34 -15.01 -7.11
C LEU A 88 -16.27 -14.87 -6.02
N LEU A 89 -14.99 -14.78 -6.38
CA LEU A 89 -13.90 -14.54 -5.43
C LEU A 89 -14.13 -13.23 -4.67
N LEU A 90 -14.41 -12.16 -5.41
CA LEU A 90 -14.78 -10.86 -4.88
C LEU A 90 -16.15 -10.85 -4.20
N SER A 91 -16.87 -11.97 -4.03
CA SER A 91 -18.04 -12.03 -3.15
C SER A 91 -17.66 -12.38 -1.71
N LYS A 92 -16.44 -12.86 -1.49
CA LYS A 92 -15.94 -13.28 -0.18
C LYS A 92 -15.06 -12.19 0.44
N ASP A 93 -15.41 -11.77 1.65
CA ASP A 93 -14.68 -10.68 2.35
C ASP A 93 -13.30 -11.09 2.84
N SER A 94 -13.01 -12.40 2.87
CA SER A 94 -11.69 -12.92 3.22
C SER A 94 -10.64 -12.72 2.13
N VAL A 95 -11.02 -12.34 0.90
CA VAL A 95 -10.09 -12.17 -0.22
C VAL A 95 -9.39 -10.81 -0.12
N ASN A 96 -8.06 -10.84 -0.02
CA ASN A 96 -7.21 -9.66 0.05
C ASN A 96 -6.86 -9.18 -1.37
N LEU A 97 -7.16 -7.91 -1.66
CA LEU A 97 -6.97 -7.28 -2.97
C LEU A 97 -5.59 -6.62 -3.12
N GLU A 98 -4.82 -6.52 -2.04
CA GLU A 98 -3.59 -5.72 -1.98
C GLU A 98 -2.32 -6.58 -1.94
N ILE A 99 -2.47 -7.90 -2.09
CA ILE A 99 -1.32 -8.80 -2.26
C ILE A 99 -0.72 -8.53 -3.64
N VAL A 100 0.60 -8.46 -3.69
CA VAL A 100 1.34 -8.24 -4.93
C VAL A 100 2.06 -9.50 -5.40
N ASN A 101 2.10 -9.70 -6.72
CA ASN A 101 2.88 -10.77 -7.32
C ASN A 101 4.38 -10.41 -7.46
N LYS A 102 5.18 -11.24 -8.13
CA LYS A 102 6.61 -10.96 -8.36
C LYS A 102 6.90 -9.74 -9.23
N GLU A 103 5.96 -9.31 -10.06
CA GLU A 103 6.04 -8.02 -10.78
C GLU A 103 5.62 -6.84 -9.91
N TYR A 104 5.35 -7.06 -8.62
CA TYR A 104 4.77 -6.09 -7.68
C TYR A 104 3.39 -5.58 -8.13
N ARG A 105 2.66 -6.39 -8.89
CA ARG A 105 1.31 -6.05 -9.35
C ARG A 105 0.29 -6.60 -8.37
N THR A 106 -0.66 -5.75 -7.97
CA THR A 106 -1.92 -6.21 -7.38
C THR A 106 -2.83 -6.77 -8.47
N PRO A 107 -3.93 -7.49 -8.12
CA PRO A 107 -4.92 -7.92 -9.10
C PRO A 107 -5.49 -6.77 -9.94
N LEU A 108 -5.57 -5.54 -9.39
CA LEU A 108 -5.98 -4.36 -10.17
C LEU A 108 -4.94 -4.02 -11.25
N LEU A 109 -3.65 -3.95 -10.90
CA LEU A 109 -2.61 -3.64 -11.88
C LEU A 109 -2.49 -4.72 -12.95
N GLU A 110 -2.70 -5.99 -12.59
CA GLU A 110 -2.78 -7.09 -13.57
C GLU A 110 -3.98 -6.90 -14.51
N ALA A 111 -5.17 -6.61 -13.99
CA ALA A 111 -6.36 -6.37 -14.80
C ALA A 111 -6.20 -5.18 -15.77
N VAL A 112 -5.51 -4.12 -15.33
CA VAL A 112 -5.19 -2.97 -16.18
C VAL A 112 -4.20 -3.34 -17.26
N SER A 113 -3.12 -4.05 -16.91
CA SER A 113 -2.09 -4.49 -17.87
C SER A 113 -2.65 -5.40 -18.96
N ASP A 114 -3.64 -6.23 -18.63
CA ASP A 114 -4.24 -7.18 -19.56
C ASP A 114 -5.49 -6.63 -20.29
N GLY A 115 -5.97 -5.45 -19.88
CA GLY A 115 -7.05 -4.71 -20.53
C GLY A 115 -8.48 -5.11 -20.12
N HIS A 116 -8.68 -5.64 -18.91
CA HIS A 116 -9.96 -6.21 -18.45
C HIS A 116 -10.87 -5.19 -17.76
N LEU A 117 -11.63 -4.40 -18.55
CA LEU A 117 -12.44 -3.30 -18.02
C LEU A 117 -13.50 -3.76 -17.02
N GLY A 118 -14.20 -4.87 -17.27
CA GLY A 118 -15.23 -5.37 -16.38
C GLY A 118 -14.65 -5.83 -15.05
N ILE A 119 -13.51 -6.52 -15.09
CA ILE A 119 -12.79 -6.96 -13.89
C ILE A 119 -12.25 -5.75 -13.10
N MET A 120 -11.65 -4.77 -13.78
CA MET A 120 -11.18 -3.53 -13.16
C MET A 120 -12.32 -2.84 -12.39
N GLN A 121 -13.49 -2.68 -13.02
CA GLN A 121 -14.66 -2.07 -12.39
C GLN A 121 -15.07 -2.81 -11.10
N ARG A 122 -15.03 -4.14 -11.11
CA ARG A 122 -15.38 -4.96 -9.94
C ARG A 122 -14.37 -4.81 -8.80
N LEU A 123 -13.08 -4.76 -9.12
CA LEU A 123 -12.02 -4.55 -8.13
C LEU A 123 -12.12 -3.16 -7.49
N ILE A 124 -12.35 -2.12 -8.29
CA ILE A 124 -12.56 -0.74 -7.81
C ILE A 124 -13.81 -0.65 -6.93
N ALA A 125 -14.92 -1.27 -7.33
CA ALA A 125 -16.15 -1.31 -6.55
C ALA A 125 -15.97 -2.02 -5.18
N ARG A 126 -14.96 -2.88 -5.06
CA ARG A 126 -14.57 -3.54 -3.80
C ARG A 126 -13.59 -2.73 -2.95
N GLY A 127 -13.17 -1.55 -3.41
CA GLY A 127 -12.32 -0.64 -2.63
C GLY A 127 -10.83 -0.99 -2.67
N THR A 128 -10.33 -1.59 -3.75
CA THR A 128 -8.88 -1.76 -3.95
C THR A 128 -8.17 -0.41 -4.01
N ASN A 129 -6.91 -0.37 -3.58
CA ASN A 129 -6.09 0.83 -3.68
C ASN A 129 -5.66 1.08 -5.15
N VAL A 130 -6.17 2.15 -5.76
CA VAL A 130 -5.85 2.52 -7.15
C VAL A 130 -4.47 3.18 -7.33
N ASN A 131 -3.83 3.62 -6.23
CA ASN A 131 -2.56 4.35 -6.28
C ASN A 131 -1.33 3.47 -6.04
N VAL A 132 -1.50 2.15 -6.05
CA VAL A 132 -0.38 1.19 -6.02
C VAL A 132 0.49 1.31 -7.27
N VAL A 133 1.77 0.92 -7.13
CA VAL A 133 2.75 0.95 -8.20
C VAL A 133 3.42 -0.41 -8.37
N GLU A 134 3.66 -0.82 -9.61
CA GLU A 134 4.42 -2.04 -9.92
C GLU A 134 5.94 -1.84 -9.79
N HIS A 135 6.72 -2.87 -10.08
CA HIS A 135 8.17 -2.87 -9.89
C HIS A 135 8.90 -1.72 -10.60
N GLY A 136 8.48 -1.30 -11.79
CA GLY A 136 8.97 -0.13 -12.53
C GLY A 136 8.52 1.23 -11.96
N GLY A 137 7.69 1.24 -10.92
CA GLY A 137 7.06 2.43 -10.36
C GLY A 137 5.87 2.94 -11.17
N ASN A 138 5.38 2.17 -12.14
CA ASN A 138 4.19 2.52 -12.90
C ASN A 138 2.94 2.28 -12.04
N ASN A 139 2.08 3.29 -11.92
CA ASN A 139 0.72 3.10 -11.37
C ASN A 139 -0.25 2.62 -12.47
N CYS A 140 -1.51 2.41 -12.10
CA CYS A 140 -2.54 1.99 -13.06
C CYS A 140 -2.69 2.94 -14.26
N LEU A 141 -2.42 4.25 -14.11
CA LEU A 141 -2.50 5.20 -15.22
C LEU A 141 -1.36 5.05 -16.22
N HIS A 142 -0.12 4.82 -15.73
CA HIS A 142 1.00 4.49 -16.59
C HIS A 142 0.70 3.23 -17.40
N LEU A 143 0.29 2.16 -16.70
CA LEU A 143 -0.02 0.88 -17.33
C LEU A 143 -1.12 1.06 -18.39
N ALA A 144 -2.20 1.78 -18.06
CA ALA A 144 -3.30 2.00 -18.99
C ALA A 144 -2.90 2.74 -20.27
N LEU A 145 -1.96 3.68 -20.17
CA LEU A 145 -1.44 4.43 -21.32
C LEU A 145 -0.40 3.64 -22.13
N GLU A 146 0.33 2.71 -21.49
CA GLU A 146 1.28 1.81 -22.14
C GLU A 146 0.59 0.61 -22.81
N THR A 147 -0.64 0.26 -22.39
CA THR A 147 -1.38 -0.84 -23.01
C THR A 147 -1.84 -0.41 -24.41
N GLU A 148 -1.37 -1.11 -25.45
CA GLU A 148 -1.65 -0.83 -26.86
C GLU A 148 -3.13 -1.06 -27.26
N ASN A 149 -4.05 -0.21 -26.79
CA ASN A 149 -5.48 -0.15 -27.17
C ASN A 149 -6.29 -1.46 -27.04
N ASN A 150 -5.87 -2.40 -26.19
CA ASN A 150 -6.53 -3.72 -26.06
C ASN A 150 -7.52 -3.81 -24.89
N PHE A 151 -8.14 -2.69 -24.51
CA PHE A 151 -9.17 -2.71 -23.47
C PHE A 151 -10.47 -3.29 -24.03
N HIS A 152 -10.97 -4.30 -23.35
CA HIS A 152 -12.23 -4.97 -23.67
C HIS A 152 -13.07 -5.06 -22.40
N SER A 153 -14.39 -5.04 -22.58
CA SER A 153 -15.34 -5.13 -21.48
C SER A 153 -16.04 -6.47 -21.53
N GLU A 154 -15.95 -7.22 -20.44
CA GLU A 154 -16.70 -8.46 -20.22
C GLU A 154 -18.16 -8.19 -19.80
N VAL A 155 -18.49 -6.93 -19.52
CA VAL A 155 -19.81 -6.45 -19.08
C VAL A 155 -20.42 -5.45 -20.07
N GLU A 156 -21.75 -5.33 -20.03
CA GLU A 156 -22.46 -4.34 -20.82
C GLU A 156 -22.25 -2.92 -20.25
N HIS A 157 -21.76 -2.03 -21.13
CA HIS A 157 -21.85 -0.57 -21.05
C HIS A 157 -21.33 0.14 -19.78
N MET A 158 -20.01 0.38 -19.71
CA MET A 158 -19.44 1.39 -18.79
C MET A 158 -19.72 2.82 -19.30
N THR A 159 -20.88 3.38 -18.96
CA THR A 159 -21.36 4.71 -19.40
C THR A 159 -20.39 5.85 -19.11
N MET A 160 -19.58 5.72 -18.05
CA MET A 160 -18.59 6.72 -17.69
C MET A 160 -17.47 6.86 -18.73
N LEU A 161 -17.15 5.79 -19.47
CA LEU A 161 -16.19 5.88 -20.59
C LEU A 161 -16.72 6.78 -21.70
N ASP A 162 -18.03 6.73 -21.96
CA ASP A 162 -18.69 7.57 -22.98
C ASP A 162 -18.63 9.06 -22.59
N GLN A 163 -18.81 9.37 -21.31
CA GLN A 163 -18.63 10.74 -20.78
C GLN A 163 -17.22 11.26 -21.04
N PHE A 164 -16.19 10.47 -20.73
CA PHE A 164 -14.80 10.86 -20.97
C PHE A 164 -14.47 11.00 -22.46
N CYS A 165 -15.10 10.21 -23.34
CA CYS A 165 -14.97 10.42 -24.79
C CYS A 165 -15.43 11.83 -25.19
N VAL A 166 -16.57 12.28 -24.66
CA VAL A 166 -17.10 13.63 -24.93
C VAL A 166 -16.18 14.72 -24.36
N GLU A 167 -15.75 14.59 -23.10
CA GLU A 167 -14.88 15.57 -22.43
C GLU A 167 -13.52 15.71 -23.12
N LEU A 168 -12.95 14.58 -23.57
CA LEU A 168 -11.67 14.53 -24.28
C LEU A 168 -11.80 14.80 -25.78
N LYS A 169 -13.02 14.94 -26.31
CA LYS A 169 -13.32 15.14 -27.73
C LYS A 169 -12.78 14.00 -28.61
N LEU A 170 -12.94 12.77 -28.15
CA LEU A 170 -12.52 11.54 -28.82
C LEU A 170 -13.70 10.86 -29.51
N GLY A 171 -13.42 10.09 -30.57
CA GLY A 171 -14.44 9.32 -31.28
C GLY A 171 -14.82 8.02 -30.56
N ASN A 172 -15.92 7.38 -30.98
CA ASN A 172 -16.37 6.10 -30.40
C ASN A 172 -15.34 4.97 -30.57
N GLU A 173 -14.48 5.03 -31.59
CA GLU A 173 -13.39 4.07 -31.81
C GLU A 173 -12.31 4.16 -30.72
N GLU A 174 -12.16 5.33 -30.10
CA GLU A 174 -11.19 5.59 -29.03
C GLU A 174 -11.81 5.37 -27.64
N ARG A 175 -13.04 4.84 -27.56
CA ARG A 175 -13.79 4.63 -26.30
C ARG A 175 -13.05 3.75 -25.30
N CYS A 176 -12.35 2.74 -25.79
CA CYS A 176 -11.54 1.85 -24.98
C CYS A 176 -10.04 2.17 -25.11
N SER A 177 -9.68 3.40 -25.51
CA SER A 177 -8.28 3.81 -25.55
C SER A 177 -7.71 3.96 -24.14
N GLY A 178 -6.39 3.78 -24.01
CA GLY A 178 -5.69 3.94 -22.74
C GLY A 178 -5.94 5.28 -22.05
N VAL A 179 -6.13 6.36 -22.82
CA VAL A 179 -6.41 7.70 -22.28
C VAL A 179 -7.80 7.77 -21.63
N VAL A 180 -8.82 7.18 -22.25
CA VAL A 180 -10.18 7.15 -21.70
C VAL A 180 -10.22 6.29 -20.43
N VAL A 181 -9.55 5.14 -20.46
CA VAL A 181 -9.45 4.25 -19.29
C VAL A 181 -8.64 4.87 -18.16
N ALA A 182 -7.54 5.57 -18.46
CA ALA A 182 -6.79 6.34 -17.48
C ALA A 182 -7.64 7.45 -16.85
N SER A 183 -8.50 8.10 -17.63
CA SER A 183 -9.44 9.11 -17.11
C SER A 183 -10.47 8.50 -16.16
N TYR A 184 -10.99 7.32 -16.51
CA TYR A 184 -11.87 6.54 -15.63
C TYR A 184 -11.18 6.15 -14.31
N LEU A 185 -9.94 5.66 -14.38
CA LEU A 185 -9.17 5.33 -13.18
C LEU A 185 -8.87 6.56 -12.31
N ALA A 186 -8.55 7.70 -12.94
CA ALA A 186 -8.32 8.96 -12.24
C ALA A 186 -9.58 9.51 -11.57
N HIS A 187 -10.75 9.30 -12.17
CA HIS A 187 -12.04 9.59 -11.54
C HIS A 187 -12.23 8.79 -10.24
N HIS A 188 -11.63 7.61 -10.15
CA HIS A 188 -11.60 6.78 -8.94
C HIS A 188 -10.41 7.05 -8.01
N GLY A 189 -9.69 8.16 -8.20
CA GLY A 189 -8.63 8.62 -7.30
C GLY A 189 -7.20 8.28 -7.74
N ALA A 190 -7.00 7.71 -8.94
CA ALA A 190 -5.66 7.45 -9.44
C ALA A 190 -4.91 8.73 -9.82
N ASN A 191 -3.61 8.80 -9.50
CA ASN A 191 -2.82 10.03 -9.61
C ASN A 191 -2.03 10.17 -10.93
N PHE A 192 -2.30 11.23 -11.69
CA PHE A 192 -1.60 11.61 -12.94
C PHE A 192 -0.19 12.21 -12.76
N TYR A 193 0.24 12.47 -11.52
CA TYR A 193 1.47 13.21 -11.22
C TYR A 193 2.53 12.36 -10.50
N CYS A 194 2.24 11.09 -10.23
CA CYS A 194 3.25 10.17 -9.71
C CYS A 194 4.31 9.90 -10.78
N LYS A 195 5.57 9.78 -10.35
CA LYS A 195 6.68 9.46 -11.25
C LYS A 195 7.09 8.01 -11.07
N ASN A 196 7.24 7.31 -12.18
CA ASN A 196 7.84 5.98 -12.19
C ASN A 196 9.37 6.03 -11.99
N LYS A 197 10.04 4.88 -11.97
CA LYS A 197 11.50 4.79 -11.73
C LYS A 197 12.34 5.53 -12.78
N ILE A 198 11.82 5.74 -14.00
CA ILE A 198 12.49 6.53 -15.05
C ILE A 198 12.14 8.03 -14.99
N GLY A 199 11.35 8.46 -14.00
CA GLY A 199 11.03 9.85 -13.75
C GLY A 199 9.93 10.43 -14.63
N ARG A 200 9.19 9.59 -15.35
CA ARG A 200 8.04 9.98 -16.18
C ARG A 200 6.75 9.90 -15.36
N THR A 201 5.83 10.81 -15.63
CA THR A 201 4.44 10.77 -15.16
C THR A 201 3.54 10.14 -16.22
N PRO A 202 2.32 9.68 -15.89
CA PRO A 202 1.37 9.22 -16.89
C PRO A 202 1.09 10.28 -17.95
N LEU A 203 1.02 11.57 -17.57
CA LEU A 203 0.83 12.67 -18.52
C LEU A 203 1.99 12.81 -19.53
N ASP A 204 3.21 12.40 -19.17
CA ASP A 204 4.37 12.44 -20.08
C ASP A 204 4.28 11.38 -21.19
N LEU A 205 3.46 10.33 -21.00
CA LEU A 205 3.26 9.26 -21.99
C LEU A 205 2.26 9.66 -23.10
N ILE A 206 1.46 10.69 -22.88
CA ILE A 206 0.47 11.15 -23.86
C ILE A 206 1.18 12.00 -24.91
N GLU A 207 1.07 11.69 -26.20
CA GLU A 207 1.74 12.51 -27.23
C GLU A 207 0.96 13.79 -27.56
N LYS A 208 -0.37 13.70 -27.55
CA LYS A 208 -1.29 14.77 -27.95
C LYS A 208 -1.36 15.87 -26.88
N GLU A 209 -0.73 17.02 -27.12
CA GLU A 209 -0.67 18.15 -26.17
C GLU A 209 -2.04 18.74 -25.81
N ASN A 210 -3.01 18.71 -26.72
CA ASN A 210 -4.39 19.11 -26.40
C ASN A 210 -5.03 18.20 -25.35
N LEU A 211 -4.79 16.88 -25.42
CA LEU A 211 -5.30 15.93 -24.42
C LEU A 211 -4.63 16.14 -23.07
N LYS A 212 -3.31 16.35 -23.02
CA LYS A 212 -2.61 16.70 -21.78
C LYS A 212 -3.23 17.92 -21.11
N LYS A 213 -3.49 18.98 -21.87
CA LYS A 213 -4.10 20.21 -21.34
C LYS A 213 -5.50 19.94 -20.79
N THR A 214 -6.33 19.19 -21.50
CA THR A 214 -7.66 18.80 -21.02
C THR A 214 -7.57 17.98 -19.74
N LEU A 215 -6.71 16.96 -19.68
CA LEU A 215 -6.54 16.12 -18.50
C LEU A 215 -6.00 16.88 -17.28
N ASN A 216 -5.07 17.81 -17.47
CA ASN A 216 -4.61 18.69 -16.38
C ASN A 216 -5.75 19.56 -15.82
N MET A 217 -6.72 19.94 -16.65
CA MET A 217 -7.89 20.70 -16.18
C MET A 217 -8.94 19.81 -15.51
N LEU A 218 -9.16 18.59 -16.01
CA LEU A 218 -10.10 17.63 -15.44
C LEU A 218 -9.60 17.05 -14.11
N PHE A 219 -8.30 16.76 -14.03
CA PHE A 219 -7.64 16.13 -12.90
C PHE A 219 -6.46 16.99 -12.44
N PRO A 220 -6.73 18.15 -11.79
CA PRO A 220 -5.67 18.96 -11.22
C PRO A 220 -4.95 18.16 -10.10
N PRO A 221 -3.67 18.48 -9.81
CA PRO A 221 -2.93 17.79 -8.76
C PRO A 221 -3.65 17.94 -7.43
N GLN A 222 -3.88 16.83 -6.73
CA GLN A 222 -4.54 16.83 -5.43
C GLN A 222 -3.53 16.95 -4.30
N CYS A 223 -3.99 17.47 -3.16
CA CYS A 223 -3.21 17.59 -1.95
C CYS A 223 -2.85 16.21 -1.41
N MET A 224 -1.55 15.92 -1.32
CA MET A 224 -1.01 14.65 -0.81
C MET A 224 -1.36 14.36 0.67
N PHE A 225 -1.81 15.35 1.44
CA PHE A 225 -2.13 15.16 2.86
C PHE A 225 -3.61 14.92 3.14
N CYS A 226 -4.50 15.63 2.45
CA CYS A 226 -5.94 15.51 2.70
C CYS A 226 -6.68 14.81 1.57
N GLU A 227 -6.11 14.73 0.37
CA GLU A 227 -6.71 14.16 -0.85
C GLU A 227 -8.01 14.86 -1.31
N ASP A 228 -8.66 15.66 -0.45
CA ASP A 228 -9.93 16.34 -0.69
C ASP A 228 -9.80 17.67 -1.46
N GLU A 229 -8.64 18.33 -1.37
CA GLU A 229 -8.43 19.68 -1.87
C GLU A 229 -7.39 19.68 -2.98
N VAL A 230 -7.57 20.57 -3.97
CA VAL A 230 -6.59 20.77 -5.04
C VAL A 230 -5.28 21.26 -4.41
N ALA A 231 -4.17 20.61 -4.79
CA ALA A 231 -2.86 21.08 -4.42
C ALA A 231 -2.64 22.47 -5.04
N THR A 232 -2.23 23.40 -4.20
CA THR A 232 -1.93 24.77 -4.61
C THR A 232 -0.43 25.03 -4.60
N GLU A 233 0.35 24.15 -3.98
CA GLU A 233 1.78 24.30 -3.76
C GLU A 233 2.47 22.99 -4.13
N THR A 234 3.53 23.06 -4.92
CA THR A 234 4.37 21.89 -5.24
C THR A 234 5.80 22.14 -4.80
N PHE A 235 6.43 21.11 -4.23
CA PHE A 235 7.75 21.20 -3.63
C PHE A 235 8.84 20.55 -4.50
N PHE A 236 9.98 21.21 -4.63
CA PHE A 236 11.07 20.84 -5.54
C PHE A 236 12.29 20.29 -4.78
N PRO A 237 13.12 19.42 -5.39
CA PRO A 237 13.17 19.11 -6.83
C PRO A 237 12.26 17.96 -7.29
N CYS A 238 11.84 17.06 -6.40
CA CYS A 238 11.13 15.84 -6.79
C CYS A 238 9.69 16.08 -7.30
N LYS A 239 8.99 17.10 -6.78
CA LYS A 239 7.53 17.34 -6.98
C LYS A 239 6.59 16.28 -6.41
N HIS A 240 7.11 15.32 -5.63
CA HIS A 240 6.27 14.27 -5.03
C HIS A 240 5.39 14.79 -3.89
N LEU A 241 5.74 15.94 -3.29
CA LEU A 241 4.91 16.61 -2.31
C LEU A 241 4.19 17.76 -3.00
N SER A 242 2.87 17.69 -3.06
CA SER A 242 1.98 18.75 -3.56
C SER A 242 0.83 18.92 -2.58
N LEU A 243 0.65 20.12 -2.00
CA LEU A 243 -0.26 20.37 -0.88
C LEU A 243 -1.23 21.51 -1.20
N CYS A 244 -2.46 21.43 -0.68
CA CYS A 244 -3.40 22.56 -0.69
C CYS A 244 -2.96 23.61 0.33
N LYS A 245 -3.53 24.82 0.25
CA LYS A 245 -3.19 25.91 1.19
C LYS A 245 -3.45 25.56 2.66
N LYS A 246 -4.44 24.70 2.93
CA LYS A 246 -4.80 24.29 4.30
C LYS A 246 -3.76 23.34 4.90
N CYS A 247 -3.33 22.34 4.12
CA CYS A 247 -2.35 21.34 4.55
C CYS A 247 -0.90 21.77 4.31
N CYS A 248 -0.68 22.83 3.52
CA CYS A 248 0.66 23.35 3.29
C CYS A 248 1.25 23.88 4.60
N PRO A 249 2.41 23.37 5.04
CA PRO A 249 3.01 23.84 6.26
C PRO A 249 3.43 25.31 6.13
N GLN A 250 3.33 26.03 7.24
CA GLN A 250 3.78 27.43 7.36
C GLN A 250 5.28 27.58 7.00
N LYS A 251 6.08 26.50 7.11
CA LYS A 251 7.50 26.43 6.74
C LYS A 251 7.73 25.29 5.75
N ILE A 252 8.66 25.47 4.81
CA ILE A 252 9.01 24.46 3.80
C ILE A 252 9.57 23.20 4.51
N PRO A 253 9.05 21.98 4.22
CA PRO A 253 9.58 20.74 4.80
C PRO A 253 11.03 20.51 4.38
N LYS A 254 11.84 19.87 5.23
CA LYS A 254 13.27 19.66 4.92
C LYS A 254 13.50 18.54 3.91
N ARG A 255 12.70 17.46 3.97
CA ARG A 255 12.82 16.28 3.11
C ARG A 255 11.44 15.87 2.59
N CYS A 256 11.42 15.32 1.39
CA CYS A 256 10.24 14.70 0.81
C CYS A 256 9.98 13.36 1.50
N HIS A 257 8.77 13.15 2.00
CA HIS A 257 8.37 11.91 2.66
C HIS A 257 8.30 10.71 1.68
N MET A 258 8.11 10.97 0.39
CA MET A 258 7.98 9.91 -0.64
C MET A 258 9.32 9.39 -1.18
N CYS A 259 10.33 10.26 -1.30
CA CYS A 259 11.62 9.87 -1.90
C CYS A 259 12.86 10.27 -1.09
N GLY A 260 12.68 10.88 0.08
CA GLY A 260 13.78 11.31 0.95
C GLY A 260 14.65 12.45 0.40
N GLN A 261 14.35 13.00 -0.79
CA GLN A 261 15.11 14.12 -1.35
C GLN A 261 14.93 15.39 -0.52
N ASN A 262 16.00 16.18 -0.37
CA ASN A 262 15.93 17.47 0.30
C ASN A 262 15.09 18.44 -0.53
N ILE A 263 14.11 19.08 0.11
CA ILE A 263 13.27 20.07 -0.54
C ILE A 263 13.98 21.42 -0.48
N THR A 264 14.18 22.04 -1.63
CA THR A 264 14.93 23.31 -1.76
C THR A 264 14.04 24.50 -2.01
N SER A 265 12.85 24.30 -2.58
CA SER A 265 11.87 25.37 -2.82
C SER A 265 10.44 24.83 -2.93
N LYS A 266 9.46 25.74 -2.87
CA LYS A 266 8.07 25.49 -3.24
C LYS A 266 7.62 26.53 -4.27
N ASN A 267 6.75 26.13 -5.20
CA ASN A 267 6.07 27.04 -6.11
C ASN A 267 4.57 26.88 -5.98
N ASN A 268 3.86 28.00 -6.08
CA ASN A 268 2.43 28.00 -6.27
C ASN A 268 2.13 27.36 -7.63
N LEU A 269 1.21 26.39 -7.64
CA LEU A 269 0.62 25.87 -8.86
C LEU A 269 -0.25 26.98 -9.45
N VAL A 270 0.25 27.61 -10.52
CA VAL A 270 -0.50 28.65 -11.23
C VAL A 270 -1.63 27.97 -12.00
N GLY A 271 -2.84 28.04 -11.46
CA GLY A 271 -4.06 27.83 -12.26
C GLY A 271 -4.23 28.95 -13.31
N PRO A 272 -5.03 28.74 -14.37
CA PRO A 272 -5.23 29.75 -15.39
C PRO A 272 -5.83 31.00 -14.75
N ASN A 273 -5.05 32.08 -14.77
CA ASN A 273 -5.30 33.42 -14.23
C ASN A 273 -5.14 33.58 -12.70
N SER A 274 -3.95 33.96 -12.25
CA SER A 274 -3.74 35.34 -11.83
C SER A 274 -2.25 35.65 -11.70
N SER A 275 -1.85 36.77 -12.28
CA SER A 275 -0.57 37.40 -12.11
C SER A 275 -0.40 37.86 -10.66
N LYS A 276 0.61 37.33 -9.97
CA LYS A 276 1.43 38.09 -9.03
C LYS A 276 2.73 37.35 -8.74
N MET A 277 3.80 37.94 -9.24
CA MET A 277 5.18 37.61 -8.94
C MET A 277 5.57 38.43 -7.69
N GLU A 278 5.98 37.80 -6.60
CA GLU A 278 6.70 38.40 -5.45
C GLU A 278 7.02 37.30 -4.41
N VAL A 279 8.20 37.19 -3.74
CA VAL A 279 9.53 37.81 -3.86
C VAL A 279 10.55 36.98 -3.03
N GLN A 280 11.78 36.91 -3.56
CA GLN A 280 13.16 36.84 -3.01
C GLN A 280 13.53 36.19 -1.64
N MET A 281 14.53 35.30 -1.76
CA MET A 281 15.88 35.23 -1.14
C MET A 281 16.17 35.85 0.25
N VAL A 282 16.89 35.07 1.08
CA VAL A 282 18.12 35.55 1.78
C VAL A 282 19.16 34.43 1.83
N ALA A 283 20.39 34.76 1.43
CA ALA A 283 21.59 33.93 1.58
C ALA A 283 22.55 34.53 2.63
N GLY A 284 23.29 33.66 3.32
CA GLY A 284 24.61 33.91 3.92
C GLY A 284 24.68 33.85 5.46
N PRO A 285 25.86 33.61 6.08
CA PRO A 285 27.03 32.83 5.65
C PRO A 285 27.40 31.70 6.64
N VAL A 286 28.29 30.81 6.19
CA VAL A 286 28.94 29.74 6.98
C VAL A 286 29.86 30.34 8.05
N VAL A 287 29.64 29.98 9.33
CA VAL A 287 30.67 30.04 10.38
C VAL A 287 30.46 28.88 11.36
N SER A 288 31.45 28.00 11.45
CA SER A 288 31.62 27.04 12.56
C SER A 288 32.26 27.74 13.77
N PRO A 289 31.96 27.32 15.00
CA PRO A 289 33.02 26.78 15.87
C PRO A 289 32.53 25.53 16.63
N LYS A 290 33.26 24.41 16.61
CA LYS A 290 34.34 24.01 17.54
C LYS A 290 33.98 24.13 19.03
N PHE A 291 33.94 22.93 19.63
CA PHE A 291 33.93 22.58 21.05
C PHE A 291 34.90 23.42 21.90
N GLU A 292 34.49 23.70 23.14
CA GLU A 292 35.31 23.39 24.31
C GLU A 292 34.46 23.27 25.59
N ASP A 293 34.94 22.34 26.41
CA ASP A 293 34.41 21.76 27.63
C ASP A 293 34.69 22.66 28.86
N LYS A 294 33.84 22.56 29.89
CA LYS A 294 34.15 22.76 31.32
C LYS A 294 32.86 22.72 32.14
N GLY A 295 32.60 21.57 32.73
CA GLY A 295 31.68 21.44 33.87
C GLY A 295 32.28 22.03 35.15
N VAL A 296 31.41 22.46 36.07
CA VAL A 296 31.64 22.39 37.52
C VAL A 296 30.30 22.12 38.21
N GLN A 297 30.38 21.19 39.17
CA GLN A 297 29.37 20.68 40.08
C GLN A 297 28.76 21.78 40.98
N SER A 298 27.54 21.56 41.48
CA SER A 298 27.32 21.49 42.92
C SER A 298 25.93 20.98 43.28
N ASP A 299 25.92 20.26 44.40
CA ASP A 299 24.89 19.40 44.94
C ASP A 299 23.71 20.11 45.61
N ALA A 300 22.60 19.37 45.61
CA ALA A 300 21.68 19.09 46.73
C ALA A 300 21.04 20.25 47.50
N GLN A 301 19.70 20.23 47.52
CA GLN A 301 18.99 20.08 48.79
C GLN A 301 17.57 19.49 48.62
N LEU A 302 17.19 18.76 49.66
CA LEU A 302 16.17 17.72 49.76
C LEU A 302 14.83 18.24 50.31
N LEU A 303 13.77 17.49 49.95
CA LEU A 303 12.58 17.09 50.73
C LEU A 303 11.36 18.00 50.89
N GLY A 304 10.21 17.40 50.53
CA GLY A 304 8.88 17.69 51.09
C GLY A 304 7.72 17.45 50.11
N ALA A 305 7.51 16.22 49.64
CA ALA A 305 6.34 15.38 49.97
C ALA A 305 5.13 15.52 49.01
N THR A 306 4.73 14.44 48.34
CA THR A 306 3.38 13.81 48.44
C THR A 306 3.18 12.68 47.42
N SER A 307 2.35 11.72 47.85
CA SER A 307 1.52 10.77 47.09
C SER A 307 2.19 9.65 46.28
N LYS A 308 1.95 8.43 46.76
CA LYS A 308 1.90 7.19 45.99
C LYS A 308 1.15 7.42 44.66
N GLN A 309 1.79 7.08 43.54
CA GLN A 309 1.08 6.64 42.34
C GLN A 309 1.78 5.38 41.83
N GLY A 310 0.97 4.37 41.52
CA GLY A 310 1.40 3.01 41.23
C GLY A 310 2.35 2.95 40.05
N GLY A 311 3.46 2.24 40.22
CA GLY A 311 4.38 1.95 39.14
C GLY A 311 3.64 1.20 38.04
N SER A 312 3.66 1.74 36.83
CA SER A 312 3.26 1.03 35.62
C SER A 312 3.96 -0.34 35.58
N PRO A 313 3.27 -1.42 35.16
CA PRO A 313 3.89 -2.75 35.08
C PRO A 313 5.18 -2.69 34.25
N GLU A 314 6.23 -3.30 34.81
CA GLU A 314 7.57 -3.38 34.23
C GLU A 314 7.52 -4.19 32.93
N LEU A 315 7.99 -3.59 31.83
CA LEU A 315 7.99 -4.20 30.51
C LEU A 315 9.05 -5.30 30.44
N LYS A 316 8.68 -6.53 30.07
CA LYS A 316 9.62 -7.66 29.96
C LYS A 316 9.86 -8.01 28.49
N GLU A 317 11.00 -8.64 28.21
CA GLU A 317 11.39 -9.05 26.85
C GLU A 317 10.33 -9.94 26.16
N LYS A 318 9.64 -10.80 26.93
CA LYS A 318 8.52 -11.63 26.45
C LYS A 318 7.36 -10.82 25.87
N ASP A 319 7.17 -9.58 26.33
CA ASP A 319 6.08 -8.71 25.92
C ASP A 319 6.42 -8.06 24.57
N LEU A 320 7.71 -7.80 24.30
CA LEU A 320 8.21 -7.31 23.01
C LEU A 320 7.89 -8.30 21.88
N LEU A 321 8.04 -9.60 22.10
CA LEU A 321 7.71 -10.61 21.10
C LEU A 321 6.20 -10.68 20.82
N ARG A 322 5.37 -10.47 21.84
CA ARG A 322 3.90 -10.44 21.69
C ARG A 322 3.47 -9.22 20.87
N VAL A 323 4.06 -8.05 21.17
CA VAL A 323 3.83 -6.81 20.42
C VAL A 323 4.35 -6.95 18.97
N ALA A 324 5.56 -7.47 18.77
CA ALA A 324 6.15 -7.67 17.44
C ALA A 324 5.29 -8.56 16.51
N LYS A 325 4.64 -9.60 17.05
CA LYS A 325 3.70 -10.45 16.29
C LYS A 325 2.48 -9.70 15.77
N ARG A 326 2.07 -8.62 16.44
CA ARG A 326 0.92 -7.78 16.05
C ARG A 326 1.31 -6.54 15.27
N LEU A 327 2.56 -6.10 15.37
CA LEU A 327 3.08 -4.98 14.58
C LEU A 327 3.13 -5.27 13.08
N GLY A 328 3.28 -6.53 12.67
CA GLY A 328 3.34 -6.86 11.24
C GLY A 328 4.43 -6.05 10.55
N ARG A 329 4.09 -5.30 9.49
CA ARG A 329 5.02 -4.38 8.81
C ARG A 329 5.06 -2.98 9.42
N ASP A 330 4.15 -2.62 10.33
CA ASP A 330 4.03 -1.27 10.92
C ASP A 330 5.07 -0.99 12.02
N TRP A 331 5.97 -1.94 12.25
CA TRP A 331 7.09 -1.75 13.17
C TRP A 331 7.97 -0.56 12.79
N TRP A 332 8.03 -0.15 11.51
CA TRP A 332 8.84 0.99 11.10
C TRP A 332 8.26 2.33 11.60
N GLN A 333 6.93 2.51 11.65
CA GLN A 333 6.32 3.69 12.25
C GLN A 333 6.61 3.76 13.75
N VAL A 334 6.51 2.62 14.44
CA VAL A 334 6.83 2.54 15.87
C VAL A 334 8.31 2.84 16.13
N ALA A 335 9.21 2.40 15.25
CA ALA A 335 10.63 2.71 15.32
C ALA A 335 10.90 4.23 15.27
N ILE A 336 10.16 4.96 14.42
CA ILE A 336 10.27 6.41 14.29
C ILE A 336 9.83 7.11 15.58
N VAL A 337 8.69 6.71 16.13
CA VAL A 337 8.15 7.29 17.38
C VAL A 337 9.08 6.99 18.56
N LEU A 338 9.63 5.78 18.63
CA LEU A 338 10.59 5.38 19.66
C LEU A 338 12.00 5.92 19.43
N GLY A 339 12.26 6.61 18.32
CA GLY A 339 13.57 7.19 17.99
C GLY A 339 14.67 6.14 17.74
N VAL A 340 14.30 4.94 17.28
CA VAL A 340 15.24 3.84 17.02
C VAL A 340 15.95 4.06 15.70
N ASP A 341 17.29 4.04 15.73
CA ASP A 341 18.12 4.09 14.53
C ASP A 341 18.13 2.72 13.82
N THR A 342 17.17 2.53 12.92
CA THR A 342 17.00 1.27 12.18
C THR A 342 18.13 0.96 11.19
N THR A 343 19.02 1.92 10.89
CA THR A 343 20.17 1.69 10.00
C THR A 343 21.27 0.86 10.64
N LYS A 344 21.27 0.76 11.99
CA LYS A 344 22.20 -0.09 12.75
C LYS A 344 21.70 -1.51 12.93
N LEU A 345 20.40 -1.72 12.74
CA LEU A 345 19.82 -3.04 12.70
C LEU A 345 20.27 -3.65 11.37
N LYS A 346 20.88 -4.85 11.40
CA LYS A 346 21.18 -5.63 10.18
C LYS A 346 19.87 -6.17 9.62
N ILE A 347 19.02 -5.27 9.14
CA ILE A 347 17.75 -5.55 8.51
C ILE A 347 18.08 -5.91 7.08
N ASP A 348 18.11 -7.21 6.79
CA ASP A 348 18.13 -7.68 5.42
C ASP A 348 16.77 -7.28 4.80
N ASP A 349 16.80 -6.32 3.87
CA ASP A 349 15.62 -5.78 3.14
C ASP A 349 14.84 -6.88 2.37
N GLU A 350 15.43 -8.08 2.26
CA GLU A 350 14.88 -9.28 1.63
C GLU A 350 14.17 -10.24 2.62
N SER A 351 14.20 -9.97 3.93
CA SER A 351 13.63 -10.88 4.93
C SER A 351 12.10 -10.73 5.03
N ILE A 352 11.38 -11.77 4.60
CA ILE A 352 9.91 -11.92 4.64
C ILE A 352 9.32 -11.91 6.07
N ASP A 353 10.15 -11.97 7.12
CA ASP A 353 9.72 -12.09 8.51
C ASP A 353 9.60 -10.73 9.22
N ALA A 354 8.49 -10.03 8.97
CA ALA A 354 8.18 -8.74 9.57
C ALA A 354 8.07 -8.79 11.11
N VAL A 355 7.73 -9.96 11.66
CA VAL A 355 7.69 -10.19 13.12
C VAL A 355 9.11 -10.18 13.70
N LYS A 356 10.06 -10.83 13.04
CA LYS A 356 11.48 -10.79 13.46
C LYS A 356 12.04 -9.37 13.40
N GLN A 357 11.71 -8.60 12.38
CA GLN A 357 12.16 -7.21 12.25
C GLN A 357 11.55 -6.30 13.32
N GLY A 358 10.24 -6.41 13.55
CA GLY A 358 9.58 -5.71 14.65
C GLY A 358 10.14 -6.08 16.01
N TYR A 359 10.49 -7.35 16.23
CA TYR A 359 11.15 -7.77 17.46
C TYR A 359 12.54 -7.16 17.63
N LEU A 360 13.38 -7.22 16.58
CA LEU A 360 14.74 -6.66 16.63
C LEU A 360 14.73 -5.15 16.89
N MET A 361 13.78 -4.43 16.27
CA MET A 361 13.57 -3.01 16.52
C MET A 361 13.16 -2.74 17.96
N LEU A 362 12.12 -3.42 18.46
CA LEU A 362 11.65 -3.24 19.84
C LEU A 362 12.72 -3.62 20.86
N TYR A 363 13.53 -4.64 20.56
CA TYR A 363 14.62 -5.10 21.40
C TYR A 363 15.76 -4.08 21.45
N GLU A 364 16.10 -3.44 20.32
CA GLU A 364 17.10 -2.39 20.28
C GLU A 364 16.65 -1.14 21.04
N TRP A 365 15.38 -0.73 20.89
CA TRP A 365 14.78 0.29 21.75
C TRP A 365 14.88 -0.11 23.22
N PHE A 366 14.47 -1.32 23.59
CA PHE A 366 14.47 -1.80 24.97
C PHE A 366 15.86 -1.77 25.61
N LYS A 367 16.93 -1.98 24.83
CA LYS A 367 18.32 -1.93 25.30
C LYS A 367 18.88 -0.51 25.39
N THR A 368 18.46 0.38 24.51
CA THR A 368 19.04 1.72 24.37
C THR A 368 18.25 2.80 25.09
N CYS A 369 16.99 2.54 25.42
CA CYS A 369 16.15 3.46 26.17
C CYS A 369 16.54 3.53 27.66
N ASP A 370 16.30 4.70 28.26
CA ASP A 370 16.50 4.94 29.68
C ASP A 370 15.63 3.94 30.48
N PRO A 371 16.22 3.16 31.41
CA PRO A 371 15.49 2.24 32.28
C PRO A 371 14.25 2.85 32.95
N GLU A 372 14.27 4.14 33.30
CA GLU A 372 13.10 4.80 33.92
C GLU A 372 11.93 4.98 32.94
N THR A 373 12.22 5.03 31.63
CA THR A 373 11.21 5.15 30.57
C THR A 373 10.77 3.79 30.01
N ARG A 374 11.32 2.68 30.51
CA ARG A 374 11.09 1.33 29.98
C ARG A 374 9.85 0.67 30.59
N THR A 375 8.68 1.22 30.26
CA THR A 375 7.39 0.79 30.84
C THR A 375 6.37 0.41 29.77
N HIS A 376 5.34 -0.35 30.16
CA HIS A 376 4.18 -0.60 29.29
C HIS A 376 3.50 0.71 28.83
N ALA A 377 3.54 1.77 29.65
CA ALA A 377 2.92 3.05 29.31
C ALA A 377 3.66 3.76 28.18
N THR A 378 5.00 3.76 28.22
CA THR A 378 5.83 4.37 27.17
C THR A 378 5.66 3.65 25.84
N LEU A 379 5.68 2.31 25.86
CA LEU A 379 5.47 1.54 24.64
C LEU A 379 4.03 1.70 24.12
N ARG A 380 3.03 1.75 25.00
CA ARG A 380 1.63 2.00 24.60
C ARG A 380 1.47 3.37 23.97
N ALA A 381 2.03 4.43 24.55
CA ALA A 381 1.97 5.78 23.98
C ALA A 381 2.61 5.84 22.59
N ALA A 382 3.73 5.13 22.40
CA ALA A 382 4.37 5.05 21.09
C ALA A 382 3.55 4.26 20.05
N LEU A 383 2.84 3.22 20.48
CA LEU A 383 1.92 2.47 19.62
C LEU A 383 0.66 3.30 19.28
N GLU A 384 0.17 4.12 20.20
CA GLU A 384 -0.97 5.02 20.00
C GLU A 384 -0.62 6.12 19.00
N GLU A 385 0.55 6.74 19.14
CA GLU A 385 1.06 7.74 18.19
C GLU A 385 1.38 7.14 16.81
N ALA A 386 1.71 5.84 16.76
CA ALA A 386 1.92 5.10 15.52
C ALA A 386 0.64 4.44 14.96
N GLU A 387 -0.54 4.72 15.54
CA GLU A 387 -1.84 4.17 15.12
C GLU A 387 -1.88 2.62 15.05
N CYS A 388 -1.09 1.96 15.92
CA CYS A 388 -0.93 0.51 15.96
C CYS A 388 -1.91 -0.17 16.95
N ASP A 389 -3.21 0.00 16.75
CA ASP A 389 -4.28 -0.43 17.68
C ASP A 389 -4.21 -1.93 18.05
N ALA A 390 -3.96 -2.80 17.06
CA ALA A 390 -3.87 -4.24 17.26
C ALA A 390 -2.70 -4.67 18.17
N ALA A 391 -1.62 -3.87 18.20
CA ALA A 391 -0.47 -4.12 19.07
C ALA A 391 -0.70 -3.57 20.49
N MET A 392 -1.52 -2.53 20.64
CA MET A 392 -1.88 -1.96 21.96
C MET A 392 -2.69 -2.93 22.82
N GLU A 393 -3.57 -3.72 22.21
CA GLU A 393 -4.35 -4.77 22.90
C GLU A 393 -3.47 -5.83 23.58
N CYS A 394 -2.23 -6.03 23.11
CA CYS A 394 -1.31 -7.00 23.70
C CYS A 394 -0.69 -6.52 25.01
N LEU A 395 -0.69 -5.20 25.28
CA LEU A 395 -0.14 -4.59 26.49
C LEU A 395 -1.19 -4.45 27.61
N SER A 396 -2.48 -4.68 27.32
CA SER A 396 -3.59 -4.64 28.29
C SER A 396 -3.96 -6.01 28.86
N LEU A 397 -3.46 -7.09 28.27
CA LEU A 397 -3.82 -8.48 28.63
C LEU A 397 -3.13 -9.05 29.88
N ASP A 398 -2.30 -8.27 30.60
CA ASP A 398 -1.68 -8.72 31.85
C ASP A 398 -2.50 -8.33 33.11
N ALA A 399 -3.80 -8.07 32.94
CA ALA A 399 -4.79 -8.05 34.02
C ALA A 399 -5.62 -9.34 34.04
N LYS A 400 -4.97 -10.50 34.21
CA LYS A 400 -5.59 -11.72 34.76
C LYS A 400 -4.56 -12.70 35.27
#